data_AF-A0A167TUU9-F1
#
_entry.id   AF-A0A167TUU9-F1
#
_cell.length_a   1.000
_cell.length_b   1.000
_cell.length_c   1.000
_cell.angle_alpha   90.00
_cell.angle_beta   90.00
_cell.angle_gamma   90.00
#
_symmetry.space_group_name_H-M   'P 1'
#
loop_
_entity.id
_entity.type
_entity.pdbx_description
1 polymer ?
#
loop_
_entity_poly.entity_id
_entity_poly.type
_entity_poly.pdbx_seq_one_letter_code
_entity_poly.pdbx_strand_id
1 'polypeptide(L)'
;VVSTVFPCLAIVITAFRLIIQYRRRQLWWEDLWAAVAMACTLSSVLAYWWFSLVVAKPHHNKSSFVVSWWLGDLTFTAALWAPRMSLTFSIIRISHPTSRLRMVANLTAGLFACFFTSQIVQKVYICRDVKSWINNTTQGCKGGSDVAITEICMDVVSDFFLIAMASLLLRDARQLKSQRKLIRGLFSASTLTTLSSIVHAIFVTRTDDFL
;
A
#
# COMPACT_ATOMS: atom_id res chain seq x y z
N VAL A 1 -6.16 -11.29 13.37
CA VAL A 1 -6.57 -12.24 12.30
C VAL A 1 -6.63 -11.54 10.94
N VAL A 2 -7.41 -10.46 10.79
CA VAL A 2 -7.49 -9.70 9.52
C VAL A 2 -6.13 -9.13 9.08
N SER A 3 -5.42 -8.42 9.97
CA SER A 3 -4.09 -7.83 9.67
C SER A 3 -2.97 -8.83 9.39
N THR A 4 -3.22 -10.14 9.47
CA THR A 4 -2.21 -11.18 9.23
C THR A 4 -2.61 -12.11 8.08
N VAL A 5 -3.88 -12.50 7.99
CA VAL A 5 -4.34 -13.44 6.95
C VAL A 5 -4.33 -12.81 5.56
N PHE A 6 -4.85 -11.58 5.41
CA PHE A 6 -4.87 -10.91 4.10
C PHE A 6 -3.48 -10.57 3.56
N PRO A 7 -2.54 -10.03 4.37
CA PRO A 7 -1.17 -9.83 3.93
C PRO A 7 -0.45 -11.13 3.54
N CYS A 8 -0.61 -12.21 4.31
CA CYS A 8 -0.02 -13.51 3.97
C CYS A 8 -0.54 -14.06 2.64
N LEU A 9 -1.86 -13.98 2.40
CA LEU A 9 -2.45 -14.36 1.10
C LEU A 9 -1.91 -13.47 -0.03
N ALA A 10 -1.80 -12.16 0.20
CA ALA A 10 -1.24 -11.23 -0.78
C ALA A 10 0.23 -11.56 -1.11
N ILE A 11 1.04 -11.92 -0.11
CA ILE A 11 2.44 -12.36 -0.30
C ILE A 11 2.48 -13.62 -1.16
N VAL A 12 1.68 -14.65 -0.84
CA VAL A 12 1.66 -15.91 -1.60
C VAL A 12 1.24 -15.69 -3.05
N ILE A 13 0.19 -14.90 -3.28
CA ILE A 13 -0.30 -14.57 -4.62
C ILE A 13 0.75 -13.78 -5.42
N THR A 14 1.41 -12.81 -4.79
CA THR A 14 2.44 -11.97 -5.44
C THR A 14 3.70 -12.78 -5.75
N ALA A 15 4.13 -13.65 -4.83
CA ALA A 15 5.26 -14.56 -5.04
C ALA A 15 4.99 -15.51 -6.21
N PHE A 16 3.80 -16.09 -6.27
CA PHE A 16 3.42 -16.99 -7.37
C PHE A 16 3.45 -16.28 -8.73
N ARG A 17 2.95 -15.03 -8.79
CA ARG A 17 3.02 -14.19 -10.01
C ARG A 17 4.46 -13.92 -10.43
N LEU A 18 5.31 -13.50 -9.50
CA LEU A 18 6.73 -13.21 -9.76
C LEU A 18 7.50 -14.46 -10.21
N ILE A 19 7.26 -15.62 -9.60
CA ILE A 19 7.90 -16.88 -10.01
C ILE A 19 7.52 -17.24 -11.45
N ILE A 20 6.25 -17.05 -11.84
CA ILE A 20 5.79 -17.29 -13.21
C ILE A 20 6.45 -16.31 -14.19
N GLN A 21 6.54 -15.03 -13.85
CA GLN A 21 7.14 -14.00 -14.71
C GLN A 21 8.66 -14.15 -14.83
N TYR A 22 9.33 -14.46 -13.72
CA TYR A 22 10.76 -14.78 -13.67
C TYR A 22 11.08 -15.97 -14.59
N ARG A 23 10.28 -17.04 -14.51
CA ARG A 23 10.41 -18.21 -15.41
C ARG A 23 10.20 -17.85 -16.89
N ARG A 24 9.42 -16.81 -17.20
CA ARG A 24 9.20 -16.33 -18.57
C ARG A 24 10.22 -15.28 -19.05
N ARG A 25 11.23 -14.94 -18.23
CA ARG A 25 12.30 -13.96 -18.52
C ARG A 25 11.81 -12.56 -18.96
N GLN A 26 10.59 -12.18 -18.64
CA GLN A 26 10.05 -10.85 -18.96
C GLN A 26 10.04 -9.93 -17.74
N LEU A 27 11.19 -9.79 -17.06
CA LEU A 27 11.33 -8.89 -15.92
C LEU A 27 11.27 -7.45 -16.40
N TRP A 28 10.22 -6.74 -15.99
CA TRP A 28 10.03 -5.31 -16.28
C TRP A 28 9.95 -4.50 -14.97
N TRP A 29 9.97 -3.16 -15.08
CA TRP A 29 9.82 -2.26 -13.94
C TRP A 29 8.58 -2.55 -13.08
N GLU A 30 7.52 -3.11 -13.68
CA GLU A 30 6.32 -3.60 -12.99
C GLU A 30 6.60 -4.69 -11.95
N ASP A 31 7.48 -5.63 -12.29
CA ASP A 31 7.84 -6.78 -11.45
C ASP A 31 8.76 -6.34 -10.30
N LEU A 32 9.58 -5.32 -10.51
CA LEU A 32 10.39 -4.70 -9.46
C LEU A 32 9.49 -4.09 -8.38
N TRP A 33 8.48 -3.31 -8.78
CA TRP A 33 7.52 -2.74 -7.82
C TRP A 33 6.66 -3.81 -7.13
N ALA A 34 6.33 -4.91 -7.81
CA ALA A 34 5.65 -6.04 -7.19
C ALA A 34 6.53 -6.77 -6.15
N ALA A 35 7.83 -6.89 -6.42
CA ALA A 35 8.79 -7.46 -5.46
C ALA A 35 8.99 -6.53 -4.26
N VAL A 36 9.10 -5.22 -4.49
CA VAL A 36 9.15 -4.21 -3.42
C VAL A 36 7.88 -4.27 -2.56
N ALA A 37 6.69 -4.33 -3.18
CA ALA A 37 5.43 -4.47 -2.45
C ALA A 37 5.41 -5.72 -1.56
N MET A 38 5.86 -6.87 -2.09
CA MET A 38 5.92 -8.11 -1.33
C MET A 38 6.90 -8.02 -0.15
N ALA A 39 8.10 -7.48 -0.39
CA ALA A 39 9.11 -7.30 0.64
C ALA A 39 8.61 -6.37 1.75
N CYS A 40 8.04 -5.22 1.39
CA CYS A 40 7.43 -4.29 2.33
C CYS A 40 6.29 -4.94 3.12
N THR A 41 5.40 -5.67 2.46
CA THR A 41 4.28 -6.37 3.12
C THR A 41 4.79 -7.40 4.14
N LEU A 42 5.80 -8.18 3.78
CA LEU A 42 6.43 -9.13 4.70
C LEU A 42 7.07 -8.41 5.89
N SER A 43 7.81 -7.33 5.64
CA SER A 43 8.39 -6.50 6.69
C SER A 43 7.34 -5.89 7.61
N SER A 44 6.19 -5.45 7.09
CA SER A 44 5.10 -4.90 7.91
C SER A 44 4.49 -5.96 8.83
N VAL A 45 4.27 -7.18 8.33
CA VAL A 45 3.77 -8.30 9.14
C VAL A 45 4.75 -8.63 10.25
N LEU A 46 6.05 -8.73 9.93
CA LEU A 46 7.09 -8.98 10.93
C LEU A 46 7.18 -7.85 11.96
N ALA A 47 7.11 -6.59 11.51
CA ALA A 47 7.13 -5.42 12.39
C ALA A 47 5.92 -5.40 13.34
N TYR A 48 4.73 -5.76 12.85
CA TYR A 48 3.51 -5.86 13.66
C TYR A 48 3.62 -6.93 14.76
N TRP A 49 4.08 -8.13 14.39
CA TRP A 49 4.31 -9.20 15.37
C TRP A 49 5.37 -8.81 16.39
N TRP A 50 6.46 -8.21 15.93
CA TRP A 50 7.52 -7.74 16.81
C TRP A 50 7.04 -6.65 17.75
N PHE A 51 6.27 -5.67 17.26
CA PHE A 51 5.64 -4.63 18.07
C PHE A 51 4.76 -5.25 19.16
N SER A 52 3.89 -6.20 18.79
CA SER A 52 3.02 -6.91 19.74
C SER A 52 3.81 -7.62 20.84
N LEU A 53 4.94 -8.26 20.48
CA LEU A 53 5.83 -8.91 21.43
C LEU A 53 6.55 -7.93 22.36
N VAL A 54 6.94 -6.75 21.86
CA VAL A 54 7.60 -5.71 22.66
C VAL A 54 6.64 -5.09 23.66
N VAL A 55 5.39 -4.84 23.25
CA VAL A 55 4.34 -4.28 24.12
C VAL A 55 3.89 -5.27 25.20
N ALA A 56 3.89 -6.57 24.90
CA ALA A 56 3.54 -7.61 25.87
C ALA A 56 4.57 -7.82 27.00
N LYS A 57 5.81 -7.31 26.86
CA LYS A 57 6.87 -7.48 27.87
C LYS A 57 6.81 -6.39 28.96
N PRO A 58 6.94 -6.76 30.25
CA PRO A 58 6.85 -5.81 31.38
C PRO A 58 7.99 -4.78 31.41
N HIS A 59 9.18 -5.12 30.91
CA HIS A 59 10.31 -4.20 30.72
C HIS A 59 10.59 -4.02 29.22
N HIS A 60 9.96 -3.02 28.62
CA HIS A 60 10.09 -2.74 27.19
C HIS A 60 11.39 -1.99 26.90
N ASN A 61 12.19 -2.53 25.99
CA ASN A 61 13.33 -1.79 25.44
C ASN A 61 12.79 -0.69 24.51
N LYS A 62 12.83 0.57 24.98
CA LYS A 62 12.26 1.73 24.28
C LYS A 62 12.80 1.89 22.86
N SER A 63 14.07 1.58 22.64
CA SER A 63 14.68 1.64 21.30
C SER A 63 14.08 0.62 20.34
N SER A 64 13.85 -0.62 20.79
CA SER A 64 13.22 -1.65 19.97
C SER A 64 11.77 -1.31 19.62
N PHE A 65 11.03 -0.72 20.57
CA PHE A 65 9.67 -0.23 20.34
C PHE A 65 9.61 0.80 19.20
N VAL A 66 10.47 1.83 19.28
CA VAL A 66 10.52 2.92 18.29
C VAL A 66 10.87 2.39 16.91
N VAL A 67 11.88 1.51 16.80
CA VAL A 67 12.30 0.93 15.52
C VAL A 67 11.17 0.11 14.88
N SER A 68 10.48 -0.72 15.66
CA SER A 68 9.40 -1.56 15.13
C SER A 68 8.18 -0.75 14.73
N TRP A 69 7.89 0.34 15.43
CA TRP A 69 6.82 1.27 15.06
C TRP A 69 7.13 1.95 13.72
N TRP A 70 8.33 2.56 13.56
CA TRP A 70 8.74 3.18 12.30
C TRP A 70 8.79 2.19 11.14
N LEU A 71 9.34 1.00 11.38
CA LEU A 71 9.41 -0.04 10.36
C LEU A 71 8.00 -0.45 9.93
N GLY A 72 7.08 -0.65 10.88
CA GLY A 72 5.69 -0.98 10.60
C GLY A 72 5.00 0.09 9.75
N ASP A 73 5.06 1.36 10.18
CA ASP A 73 4.36 2.46 9.51
C ASP A 73 4.90 2.76 8.10
N LEU A 74 6.22 2.83 7.94
CA LEU A 74 6.84 3.10 6.64
C LEU A 74 6.64 1.95 5.65
N THR A 75 6.83 0.71 6.11
CA THR A 75 6.67 -0.47 5.23
C THR A 75 5.21 -0.70 4.87
N PHE A 76 4.27 -0.41 5.77
CA PHE A 76 2.85 -0.51 5.48
C PHE A 76 2.44 0.50 4.41
N THR A 77 2.87 1.74 4.55
CA THR A 77 2.64 2.79 3.53
C THR A 77 3.24 2.37 2.19
N ALA A 78 4.49 1.89 2.16
CA ALA A 78 5.11 1.40 0.93
C ALA A 78 4.37 0.18 0.33
N ALA A 79 3.88 -0.74 1.17
CA ALA A 79 3.11 -1.91 0.74
C ALA A 79 1.76 -1.55 0.11
N LEU A 80 1.16 -0.42 0.48
CA LEU A 80 -0.07 0.10 -0.14
C LEU A 80 0.20 0.80 -1.48
N TRP A 81 1.26 1.61 -1.56
CA TRP A 81 1.55 2.41 -2.75
C TRP A 81 2.29 1.64 -3.86
N ALA A 82 3.15 0.67 -3.51
CA ALA A 82 3.91 -0.10 -4.49
C ALA A 82 3.04 -0.92 -5.48
N PRO A 83 1.93 -1.57 -5.06
CA PRO A 83 1.00 -2.20 -5.99
C PRO A 83 0.35 -1.20 -6.96
N ARG A 84 -0.05 -0.02 -6.47
CA ARG A 84 -0.66 1.04 -7.31
C ARG A 84 0.33 1.53 -8.39
N MET A 85 1.60 1.67 -8.03
CA MET A 85 2.67 1.96 -8.98
C MET A 85 2.85 0.85 -10.01
N SER A 86 2.98 -0.40 -9.57
CA SER A 86 3.11 -1.56 -10.45
C SER A 86 1.97 -1.62 -11.48
N LEU A 87 0.72 -1.43 -11.04
CA LEU A 87 -0.45 -1.40 -11.92
C LEU A 87 -0.43 -0.24 -12.93
N THR A 88 0.02 0.95 -12.50
CA THR A 88 0.11 2.10 -13.39
C THR A 88 1.16 1.87 -14.47
N PHE A 89 2.32 1.31 -14.12
CA PHE A 89 3.35 0.91 -15.09
C PHE A 89 2.84 -0.18 -16.05
N SER A 90 2.05 -1.14 -15.58
CA SER A 90 1.38 -2.12 -16.45
C SER A 90 0.48 -1.45 -17.48
N ILE A 91 -0.30 -0.44 -17.08
CA ILE A 91 -1.15 0.32 -18.01
C ILE A 91 -0.29 1.08 -19.02
N ILE A 92 0.78 1.74 -18.59
CA ILE A 92 1.71 2.47 -19.47
C ILE A 92 2.31 1.53 -20.52
N ARG A 93 2.73 0.33 -20.13
CA ARG A 93 3.34 -0.66 -21.04
C ARG A 93 2.36 -1.16 -22.09
N ILE A 94 1.10 -1.40 -21.70
CA ILE A 94 0.07 -1.89 -22.61
C ILE A 94 -0.41 -0.78 -23.55
N SER A 95 -0.46 0.45 -23.08
CA SER A 95 -0.97 1.58 -23.84
C SER A 95 -0.14 1.84 -25.12
N HIS A 96 -0.83 2.16 -26.21
CA HIS A 96 -0.16 2.44 -27.49
C HIS A 96 0.72 3.70 -27.36
N PRO A 97 1.94 3.73 -27.93
CA PRO A 97 2.90 4.83 -27.76
C PRO A 97 2.35 6.22 -28.09
N THR A 98 1.45 6.32 -29.07
CA THR A 98 0.84 7.58 -29.53
C THR A 98 -0.48 7.93 -28.85
N SER A 99 -0.95 7.10 -27.90
CA SER A 99 -2.25 7.30 -27.27
C SER A 99 -2.21 8.36 -26.17
N ARG A 100 -3.28 9.16 -26.08
CA ARG A 100 -3.49 10.09 -24.94
C ARG A 100 -3.49 9.35 -23.60
N LEU A 101 -3.88 8.08 -23.60
CA LEU A 101 -3.89 7.23 -22.41
C LEU A 101 -2.48 7.04 -21.81
N ARG A 102 -1.44 6.90 -22.64
CA ARG A 102 -0.06 6.77 -22.15
C ARG A 102 0.42 8.04 -21.44
N MET A 103 0.07 9.20 -21.99
CA MET A 103 0.37 10.50 -21.37
C MET A 103 -0.33 10.64 -20.02
N VAL A 104 -1.63 10.33 -19.96
CA VAL A 104 -2.40 10.35 -18.70
C VAL A 104 -1.81 9.36 -17.69
N ALA A 105 -1.48 8.14 -18.09
CA ALA A 105 -0.92 7.15 -17.17
C ALA A 105 0.47 7.55 -16.64
N ASN A 106 1.32 8.17 -17.45
CA ASN A 106 2.60 8.73 -16.99
C ASN A 106 2.39 9.88 -15.98
N LEU A 107 1.43 10.78 -16.24
CA LEU A 107 1.10 11.85 -15.31
C LEU A 107 0.55 11.29 -13.99
N THR A 108 -0.31 10.28 -14.04
CA THR A 108 -0.84 9.59 -12.86
C THR A 108 0.26 8.88 -12.07
N ALA A 109 1.24 8.26 -12.72
CA ALA A 109 2.40 7.68 -12.05
C ALA A 109 3.19 8.74 -11.26
N GLY A 110 3.41 9.91 -11.87
CA GLY A 110 4.03 11.06 -11.20
C GLY A 110 3.20 11.53 -10.00
N LEU A 111 1.88 11.66 -10.17
CA LEU A 111 0.97 12.05 -9.10
C LEU A 111 0.99 11.06 -7.92
N PHE A 112 0.99 9.76 -8.19
CA PHE A 112 1.07 8.73 -7.17
C PHE A 112 2.41 8.77 -6.43
N ALA A 113 3.50 9.13 -7.11
CA ALA A 113 4.80 9.28 -6.46
C ALA A 113 4.76 10.46 -5.48
N CYS A 114 4.16 11.57 -5.90
CA CYS A 114 3.94 12.73 -5.05
C CYS A 114 3.09 12.39 -3.82
N PHE A 115 1.96 11.67 -3.99
CA PHE A 115 1.11 11.24 -2.88
C PHE A 115 1.84 10.30 -1.92
N PHE A 116 2.58 9.32 -2.43
CA PHE A 116 3.40 8.44 -1.61
C PHE A 116 4.43 9.23 -0.79
N THR A 117 5.18 10.15 -1.42
CA THR A 117 6.17 10.97 -0.73
C THR A 117 5.51 11.90 0.29
N SER A 118 4.37 12.54 -0.03
CA SER A 118 3.69 13.41 0.91
C SER A 118 3.21 12.67 2.15
N GLN A 119 2.70 11.45 1.99
CA GLN A 119 2.26 10.62 3.12
C GLN A 119 3.41 10.27 4.06
N ILE A 120 4.57 9.87 3.50
CA ILE A 120 5.77 9.61 4.28
C ILE A 120 6.24 10.88 5.00
N VAL A 121 6.29 12.01 4.30
CA VAL A 121 6.74 13.28 4.88
C VAL A 121 5.82 13.75 6.00
N GLN A 122 4.49 13.65 5.84
CA GLN A 122 3.52 14.04 6.88
C GLN A 122 3.72 13.21 8.16
N LYS A 123 3.79 11.88 8.02
CA LYS A 123 4.01 10.96 9.15
C LYS A 123 5.36 11.21 9.84
N VAL A 124 6.43 11.41 9.05
CA VAL A 124 7.76 11.72 9.57
C VAL A 124 7.79 13.06 10.31
N TYR A 125 7.13 14.07 9.77
CA TYR A 125 7.11 15.41 10.34
C TYR A 125 6.36 15.45 11.68
N ILE A 126 5.18 14.83 11.74
CA ILE A 126 4.35 14.80 12.94
C ILE A 126 4.99 13.96 14.04
N CYS A 127 5.57 12.81 13.68
CA CYS A 127 6.16 11.89 14.64
C CYS A 127 7.66 12.10 14.88
N ARG A 128 8.20 13.24 14.43
CA ARG A 128 9.63 13.60 14.55
C ARG A 128 10.11 13.59 16.00
N ASP A 129 9.31 14.14 16.92
CA ASP A 129 9.69 14.19 18.33
C ASP A 129 9.37 12.88 19.04
N VAL A 130 10.30 11.92 18.91
CA VAL A 130 10.20 10.60 19.53
C VAL A 130 9.99 10.69 21.05
N LYS A 131 10.59 11.69 21.72
CA LYS A 131 10.46 11.83 23.18
C LYS A 131 9.02 12.10 23.60
N SER A 132 8.23 12.76 22.75
CA SER A 132 6.83 13.07 23.01
C SER A 132 5.92 11.84 23.08
N TRP A 133 6.24 10.75 22.37
CA TRP A 133 5.37 9.59 22.25
C TRP A 133 5.99 8.27 22.70
N ILE A 134 7.28 8.23 23.03
CA ILE A 134 7.99 7.02 23.47
C ILE A 134 7.42 6.39 24.75
N ASN A 135 6.74 7.20 25.58
CA ASN A 135 6.11 6.72 26.82
C ASN A 135 4.69 6.17 26.57
N ASN A 136 4.09 6.43 25.41
CA ASN A 136 2.80 5.87 25.02
C ASN A 136 2.99 4.52 24.31
N THR A 137 3.41 3.52 25.09
CA THR A 137 3.90 2.22 24.60
C THR A 137 2.81 1.31 24.03
N THR A 138 1.54 1.68 24.09
CA THR A 138 0.42 0.90 23.54
C THR A 138 0.09 1.25 22.09
N GLN A 139 0.17 2.53 21.71
CA GLN A 139 -0.22 3.02 20.37
C GLN A 139 0.94 3.60 19.55
N GLY A 140 2.03 4.05 20.20
CA GLY A 140 3.08 4.82 19.52
C GLY A 140 2.65 6.25 19.23
N CYS A 141 3.17 6.83 18.14
CA CYS A 141 2.81 8.19 17.73
C CYS A 141 1.40 8.27 17.14
N LYS A 142 0.60 9.24 17.59
CA LYS A 142 -0.71 9.55 17.01
C LYS A 142 -0.51 10.50 15.83
N GLY A 143 -0.78 10.02 14.61
CA GLY A 143 -0.69 10.82 13.38
C GLY A 143 -1.67 11.99 13.29
N GLY A 144 -2.68 12.04 14.17
CA GLY A 144 -3.75 13.05 14.13
C GLY A 144 -4.82 12.73 13.10
N SER A 145 -6.04 13.23 13.33
CA SER A 145 -7.19 12.97 12.46
C SER A 145 -6.97 13.52 11.05
N ASP A 146 -6.25 14.64 10.91
CA ASP A 146 -5.99 15.27 9.62
C ASP A 146 -5.16 14.36 8.70
N VAL A 147 -4.13 13.68 9.22
CA VAL A 147 -3.31 12.73 8.43
C VAL A 147 -4.11 11.50 8.04
N ALA A 148 -4.99 11.02 8.92
CA ALA A 148 -5.86 9.89 8.60
C ALA A 148 -6.83 10.26 7.47
N ILE A 149 -7.38 11.48 7.49
CA ILE A 149 -8.28 11.97 6.44
C ILE A 149 -7.52 12.12 5.12
N THR A 150 -6.32 12.73 5.11
CA THR A 150 -5.53 12.88 3.89
C THR A 150 -5.15 11.53 3.30
N GLU A 151 -4.79 10.55 4.14
CA GLU A 151 -4.49 9.18 3.72
C GLU A 151 -5.66 8.54 3.01
N ILE A 152 -6.85 8.55 3.62
CA ILE A 152 -8.05 7.95 3.05
C ILE A 152 -8.44 8.65 1.75
N CYS A 153 -8.39 9.99 1.71
CA CYS A 153 -8.72 10.74 0.51
C CYS A 153 -7.75 10.43 -0.64
N MET A 154 -6.44 10.41 -0.41
CA MET A 154 -5.45 10.08 -1.43
C MET A 154 -5.62 8.65 -1.94
N ASP A 155 -5.92 7.71 -1.05
CA ASP A 155 -6.17 6.32 -1.39
C ASP A 155 -7.40 6.16 -2.30
N VAL A 156 -8.53 6.76 -1.94
CA VAL A 156 -9.76 6.73 -2.75
C VAL A 156 -9.54 7.37 -4.11
N VAL A 157 -8.87 8.52 -4.16
CA VAL A 157 -8.56 9.21 -5.41
C VAL A 157 -7.67 8.35 -6.30
N SER A 158 -6.64 7.71 -5.73
CA SER A 158 -5.72 6.85 -6.48
C SER A 158 -6.42 5.62 -7.08
N ASP A 159 -7.30 4.97 -6.30
CA ASP A 159 -8.05 3.81 -6.75
C ASP A 159 -9.07 4.20 -7.84
N PHE A 160 -9.69 5.38 -7.73
CA PHE A 160 -10.56 5.92 -8.77
C PHE A 160 -9.81 6.14 -10.10
N PHE A 161 -8.63 6.78 -10.06
CA PHE A 161 -7.82 6.98 -11.27
C PHE A 161 -7.39 5.65 -11.90
N LEU A 162 -6.99 4.66 -11.10
CA LEU A 162 -6.63 3.33 -11.60
C LEU A 162 -7.80 2.64 -12.30
N ILE A 163 -8.99 2.64 -11.69
CA ILE A 163 -10.19 2.06 -12.27
C ILE A 163 -10.57 2.80 -13.57
N ALA A 164 -10.53 4.13 -13.56
CA ALA A 164 -10.82 4.95 -14.73
C ALA A 164 -9.85 4.61 -15.88
N MET A 165 -8.54 4.62 -15.64
CA MET A 165 -7.53 4.29 -16.66
C MET A 165 -7.69 2.86 -17.20
N ALA A 166 -7.92 1.88 -16.33
CA ALA A 166 -8.12 0.50 -16.76
C ALA A 166 -9.41 0.32 -17.56
N SER A 167 -10.47 1.08 -17.23
CA SER A 167 -11.73 1.07 -17.99
C SER A 167 -11.57 1.69 -19.38
N LEU A 168 -10.81 2.79 -19.51
CA LEU A 168 -10.48 3.42 -20.79
C LEU A 168 -9.66 2.48 -21.65
N LEU A 169 -8.64 1.84 -21.07
CA LEU A 169 -7.82 0.83 -21.74
C LEU A 169 -8.68 -0.32 -22.29
N LEU A 170 -9.72 -0.75 -21.57
CA LEU A 170 -10.64 -1.80 -22.04
C LEU A 170 -11.53 -1.35 -23.20
N ARG A 171 -12.00 -0.10 -23.15
CA ARG A 171 -12.84 0.48 -24.21
C ARG A 171 -12.07 0.56 -25.52
N ASP A 172 -10.81 0.99 -25.45
CA ASP A 172 -9.92 1.09 -26.61
C ASP A 172 -9.48 -0.30 -27.12
N ALA A 173 -9.23 -1.26 -26.21
CA ALA A 173 -8.73 -2.59 -26.55
C ALA A 173 -9.82 -3.66 -26.77
N ARG A 174 -10.94 -3.29 -27.43
CA ARG A 174 -12.21 -4.06 -27.60
C ARG A 174 -12.10 -5.56 -27.97
N GLN A 175 -10.92 -6.08 -28.31
CA GLN A 175 -10.67 -7.48 -28.71
C GLN A 175 -9.68 -8.32 -27.86
N LEU A 176 -8.87 -7.77 -26.93
CA LEU A 176 -7.83 -8.60 -26.26
C LEU A 176 -8.33 -9.28 -24.96
N LYS A 177 -8.49 -10.62 -24.99
CA LYS A 177 -8.85 -11.47 -23.84
C LYS A 177 -7.92 -11.32 -22.61
N SER A 178 -6.66 -10.89 -22.82
CA SER A 178 -5.68 -10.66 -21.76
C SER A 178 -6.04 -9.46 -20.86
N GLN A 179 -6.60 -8.39 -21.44
CA GLN A 179 -6.96 -7.15 -20.75
C GLN A 179 -8.09 -7.34 -19.73
N ARG A 180 -9.00 -8.30 -19.97
CA ARG A 180 -10.07 -8.66 -19.03
C ARG A 180 -9.56 -9.31 -17.74
N LYS A 181 -8.34 -9.87 -17.72
CA LYS A 181 -7.74 -10.42 -16.48
C LYS A 181 -7.17 -9.29 -15.62
N LEU A 182 -6.58 -8.27 -16.23
CA LEU A 182 -6.07 -7.07 -15.55
C LEU A 182 -7.18 -6.36 -14.76
N ILE A 183 -8.34 -6.15 -15.38
CA ILE A 183 -9.46 -5.44 -14.76
C ILE A 183 -10.11 -6.24 -13.64
N ARG A 184 -10.24 -7.56 -13.80
CA ARG A 184 -10.68 -8.44 -12.69
C ARG A 184 -9.69 -8.40 -11.52
N GLY A 185 -8.39 -8.32 -11.81
CA GLY A 185 -7.35 -8.13 -10.80
C GLY A 185 -7.46 -6.77 -10.10
N LEU A 186 -7.64 -5.68 -10.86
CA LEU A 186 -7.79 -4.32 -10.31
C LEU A 186 -9.04 -4.20 -9.46
N PHE A 187 -10.18 -4.68 -9.96
CA PHE A 187 -11.45 -4.60 -9.24
C PHE A 187 -11.40 -5.41 -7.93
N SER A 188 -10.77 -6.59 -7.98
CA SER A 188 -10.52 -7.40 -6.78
C SER A 188 -9.58 -6.67 -5.81
N ALA A 189 -8.50 -6.06 -6.30
CA ALA A 189 -7.53 -5.34 -5.49
C ALA A 189 -8.15 -4.10 -4.83
N SER A 190 -8.86 -3.25 -5.58
CA SER A 190 -9.57 -2.06 -5.08
C SER A 190 -10.65 -2.41 -4.06
N THR A 191 -11.38 -3.51 -4.27
CA THR A 191 -12.34 -4.00 -3.27
C THR A 191 -11.64 -4.43 -1.98
N LEU A 192 -10.49 -5.11 -2.08
CA LEU A 192 -9.68 -5.53 -0.95
C LEU A 192 -9.04 -4.36 -0.19
N THR A 193 -8.53 -3.33 -0.88
CA THR A 193 -8.02 -2.11 -0.24
C THR A 193 -9.15 -1.35 0.45
N THR A 194 -10.28 -1.14 -0.22
CA THR A 194 -11.44 -0.45 0.39
C THR A 194 -11.93 -1.17 1.65
N LEU A 195 -12.02 -2.50 1.61
CA LEU A 195 -12.41 -3.31 2.76
C LEU A 195 -11.38 -3.20 3.90
N SER A 196 -10.08 -3.21 3.57
CA SER A 196 -9.00 -3.07 4.56
C SER A 196 -8.99 -1.69 5.20
N SER A 197 -9.21 -0.62 4.44
CA SER A 197 -9.32 0.75 4.95
C SER A 197 -10.54 0.94 5.84
N ILE A 198 -11.69 0.35 5.50
CA ILE A 198 -12.89 0.36 6.35
C ILE A 198 -12.62 -0.36 7.67
N VAL A 199 -11.99 -1.54 7.63
CA VAL A 199 -11.65 -2.28 8.85
C VAL A 199 -10.67 -1.49 9.72
N HIS A 200 -9.63 -0.90 9.12
CA HIS A 200 -8.68 -0.08 9.85
C HIS A 200 -9.35 1.14 10.50
N ALA A 201 -10.22 1.84 9.77
CA ALA A 201 -10.99 2.97 10.29
C ALA A 201 -11.89 2.58 11.46
N ILE A 202 -12.60 1.44 11.37
CA ILE A 202 -13.45 0.93 12.45
C ILE A 202 -12.61 0.55 13.68
N PHE A 203 -11.44 -0.06 13.49
CA PHE A 203 -10.55 -0.39 14.60
C PHE A 203 -9.98 0.86 15.28
N VAL A 204 -9.69 1.91 14.51
CA VAL A 204 -9.21 3.20 15.02
C VAL A 204 -10.31 3.95 15.76
N THR A 205 -11.52 4.05 15.20
CA THR A 205 -12.64 4.77 15.85
C THR A 205 -13.22 4.04 17.04
N ARG A 206 -13.28 2.70 17.04
CA ARG A 206 -13.68 1.96 18.25
C ARG A 206 -12.72 2.11 19.41
N THR A 207 -11.46 2.49 19.19
CA THR A 207 -10.54 2.83 20.28
C THR A 207 -10.78 4.21 20.88
N ASP A 208 -11.53 5.10 20.21
CA ASP A 208 -11.84 6.44 20.72
C ASP A 208 -13.09 6.46 21.63
N ASP A 209 -13.99 5.48 21.52
CA ASP A 209 -15.22 5.40 22.36
C ASP A 209 -14.98 4.82 23.77
N PHE A 210 -13.78 4.32 24.08
CA PHE A 210 -13.44 3.69 25.36
C PHE A 210 -12.45 4.49 26.23
N LEU A 211 -12.18 5.76 25.89
CA LEU A 211 -11.25 6.61 26.65
C LEU A 211 -11.89 7.93 27.09
#